data_AF-A0A9E1LPS8-F1
#
_entry.id   AF-A0A9E1LPS8-F1
#
_cell.length_a   1.000
_cell.length_b   1.000
_cell.length_c   1.000
_cell.angle_alpha   90.00
_cell.angle_beta   90.00
_cell.angle_gamma   90.00
#
_symmetry.space_group_name_H-M   'P 1'
#
loop_
_entity.id
_entity.type
_entity.pdbx_description
1 polymer ?
#
loop_
_entity_poly.entity_id
_entity_poly.type
_entity_poly.pdbx_seq_one_letter_code
_entity_poly.pdbx_strand_id
1 'polypeptide(L)'
;MTPTIDAPTRTSQTSGAVSASVEVLEWVHEAAAWLTPREVVWCDGSPAEAQQLTATLVESGTFTPLNPEKRPGSYLARSEPSDVARVESRTFVCTTDPLDAGPTNNWVNPQEMKDTLREVARGSMAGRTLYVVPFSMGPLDSPLSRRGVQITDSAYVALSLHTMVRVSTT
;
A
#
# COMPACT_ATOMS: atom_id res chain seq x y z
N MET A 1 -24.22 39.12 1.29
CA MET A 1 -22.78 38.98 1.01
C MET A 1 -22.34 37.67 1.61
N THR A 2 -22.33 36.62 0.80
CA THR A 2 -21.97 35.26 1.21
C THR A 2 -20.47 35.09 0.94
N PRO A 3 -19.64 34.73 1.93
CA PRO A 3 -18.24 34.47 1.66
C PRO A 3 -18.11 33.08 1.03
N THR A 4 -17.62 33.04 -0.20
CA THR A 4 -17.17 31.83 -0.89
C THR A 4 -15.97 31.27 -0.13
N ILE A 5 -16.08 30.03 0.36
CA ILE A 5 -14.93 29.29 0.88
C ILE A 5 -14.27 28.63 -0.33
N ASP A 6 -13.13 29.18 -0.75
CA ASP A 6 -12.27 28.53 -1.73
C ASP A 6 -11.67 27.25 -1.11
N ALA A 7 -11.83 26.14 -1.82
CA ALA A 7 -11.18 24.89 -1.49
C ALA A 7 -9.66 24.99 -1.75
N PRO A 8 -8.79 24.53 -0.84
CA PRO A 8 -7.47 24.09 -1.27
C PRO A 8 -7.69 22.78 -2.04
N THR A 9 -6.98 22.49 -3.12
CA THR A 9 -5.72 21.77 -2.98
C THR A 9 -4.99 21.79 -4.32
N ARG A 10 -3.75 22.26 -4.27
CA ARG A 10 -2.77 22.17 -5.34
C ARG A 10 -2.36 20.70 -5.47
N THR A 11 -2.84 20.00 -6.50
CA THR A 11 -2.33 18.70 -6.92
C THR A 11 -0.90 18.89 -7.40
N SER A 12 0.09 18.56 -6.57
CA SER A 12 1.45 18.34 -7.06
C SER A 12 1.47 17.02 -7.83
N GLN A 13 1.18 17.10 -9.13
CA GLN A 13 1.45 16.02 -10.08
C GLN A 13 2.97 15.82 -10.14
N THR A 14 3.46 14.70 -9.60
CA THR A 14 4.77 14.19 -9.97
C THR A 14 4.71 13.71 -11.42
N SER A 15 5.62 14.24 -12.22
CA SER A 15 5.73 14.09 -13.67
C SER A 15 6.12 12.66 -14.06
N GLY A 16 5.13 11.85 -14.38
CA GLY A 16 5.24 10.60 -15.13
C GLY A 16 3.82 10.15 -15.48
N ALA A 17 3.48 10.00 -16.76
CA ALA A 17 2.15 9.57 -17.14
C ALA A 17 1.90 8.16 -16.58
N VAL A 18 1.01 8.05 -15.59
CA VAL A 18 0.62 6.77 -15.00
C VAL A 18 -0.12 5.96 -16.08
N SER A 19 0.48 4.88 -16.57
CA SER A 19 -0.16 3.93 -17.48
C SER A 19 -0.96 2.90 -16.70
N ALA A 20 -2.09 3.31 -16.14
CA ALA A 20 -3.05 2.41 -15.50
C ALA A 20 -4.36 2.35 -16.31
N SER A 21 -5.10 1.24 -16.20
CA SER A 21 -6.42 1.14 -16.80
C SER A 21 -7.40 2.08 -16.08
N VAL A 22 -8.48 2.48 -16.75
CA VAL A 22 -9.49 3.37 -16.19
C VAL A 22 -10.07 2.80 -14.90
N GLU A 23 -10.30 1.49 -14.86
CA GLU A 23 -10.86 0.80 -13.69
C GLU A 23 -9.94 0.89 -12.47
N VAL A 24 -8.61 0.81 -12.66
CA VAL A 24 -7.65 0.96 -11.57
C VAL A 24 -7.59 2.41 -11.10
N LEU A 25 -7.64 3.37 -12.02
CA LEU A 25 -7.66 4.80 -11.67
C LEU A 25 -8.92 5.14 -10.85
N GLU A 26 -10.09 4.65 -11.27
CA GLU A 26 -11.36 4.82 -10.55
C GLU A 26 -11.30 4.17 -9.17
N TRP A 27 -10.81 2.93 -9.08
CA TRP A 27 -10.67 2.22 -7.81
C TRP A 27 -9.74 2.94 -6.83
N VAL A 28 -8.60 3.46 -7.28
CA VAL A 28 -7.67 4.25 -6.45
C VAL A 28 -8.32 5.56 -6.02
N HIS A 29 -9.04 6.23 -6.92
CA HIS A 29 -9.75 7.46 -6.61
C HIS A 29 -10.84 7.23 -5.54
N GLU A 30 -11.63 6.17 -5.68
CA GLU A 30 -12.61 5.77 -4.68
C GLU A 30 -11.94 5.46 -3.34
N ALA A 31 -10.85 4.69 -3.34
CA ALA A 31 -10.09 4.38 -2.13
C ALA A 31 -9.60 5.64 -1.41
N ALA A 32 -8.99 6.57 -2.15
CA ALA A 32 -8.50 7.83 -1.60
C ALA A 32 -9.63 8.68 -1.00
N ALA A 33 -10.83 8.66 -1.60
CA ALA A 33 -11.96 9.45 -1.12
C ALA A 33 -12.39 9.10 0.32
N TRP A 34 -12.33 7.82 0.71
CA TRP A 34 -12.73 7.39 2.06
C TRP A 34 -11.56 7.13 3.01
N LEU A 35 -10.35 6.89 2.50
CA LEU A 35 -9.13 6.77 3.32
C LEU A 35 -8.53 8.15 3.68
N THR A 36 -8.84 9.19 2.91
CA THR A 36 -8.45 10.60 3.08
C THR A 36 -6.94 10.85 3.23
N PRO A 37 -6.08 10.34 2.32
CA PRO A 37 -4.65 10.63 2.38
C PRO A 37 -4.34 12.11 2.10
N ARG A 38 -3.16 12.57 2.54
CA ARG A 38 -2.63 13.90 2.19
C ARG A 38 -2.29 13.98 0.70
N GLU A 39 -1.75 12.91 0.14
CA GLU A 39 -1.38 12.80 -1.26
C GLU A 39 -1.40 11.34 -1.73
N VAL A 40 -1.49 11.13 -3.04
CA VAL A 40 -1.42 9.82 -3.69
C VAL A 40 -0.14 9.77 -4.54
N VAL A 41 0.69 8.74 -4.33
CA VAL A 41 1.95 8.51 -5.05
C VAL A 41 1.90 7.17 -5.74
N TRP A 42 2.19 7.14 -7.04
CA TRP A 42 2.30 5.90 -7.82
C TRP A 42 3.73 5.43 -7.84
N CYS A 43 3.96 4.21 -7.37
CA CYS A 43 5.29 3.61 -7.35
C CYS A 43 5.68 3.08 -8.72
N ASP A 44 6.88 3.43 -9.16
CA ASP A 44 7.43 3.05 -10.46
C ASP A 44 8.40 1.86 -10.39
N GLY A 45 8.83 1.47 -9.18
CA GLY A 45 9.74 0.36 -8.97
C GLY A 45 11.22 0.73 -9.17
N SER A 46 11.52 1.98 -9.49
CA SER A 46 12.87 2.42 -9.86
C SER A 46 13.84 2.41 -8.67
N PRO A 47 15.16 2.30 -8.94
CA PRO A 47 16.17 2.47 -7.90
C PRO A 47 16.13 3.85 -7.23
N ALA A 48 15.73 4.90 -7.96
CA ALA A 48 15.61 6.26 -7.43
C ALA A 48 14.46 6.36 -6.42
N GLU A 49 13.30 5.77 -6.74
CA GLU A 49 12.18 5.66 -5.81
C GLU A 49 12.59 4.87 -4.55
N ALA A 50 13.25 3.72 -4.72
CA ALA A 50 13.70 2.91 -3.58
C ALA A 50 14.63 3.70 -2.64
N GLN A 51 15.52 4.54 -3.20
CA GLN A 51 16.37 5.44 -2.41
C GLN A 51 15.56 6.51 -1.66
N GLN A 52 14.55 7.10 -2.30
CA GLN A 52 13.67 8.10 -1.67
C GLN A 52 12.85 7.51 -0.51
N LEU A 53 12.25 6.32 -0.72
CA LEU A 53 11.53 5.60 0.33
C LEU A 53 12.45 5.25 1.50
N THR A 54 13.67 4.78 1.19
CA THR A 54 14.68 4.47 2.20
C THR A 54 15.07 5.70 3.02
N ALA A 55 15.32 6.85 2.36
CA ALA A 55 15.63 8.10 3.03
C ALA A 55 14.48 8.55 3.94
N THR A 56 13.24 8.45 3.46
CA THR A 56 12.03 8.75 4.24
C THR A 56 11.95 7.89 5.51
N LEU A 57 12.24 6.59 5.41
CA LEU A 57 12.22 5.67 6.55
C LEU A 57 13.34 5.91 7.56
N VAL A 58 14.50 6.39 7.10
CA VAL A 58 15.60 6.79 7.99
C VAL A 58 15.23 8.08 8.72
N GLU A 59 14.69 9.07 8.00
CA GLU A 59 14.26 10.35 8.56
C GLU A 59 13.14 10.17 9.60
N SER A 60 12.19 9.27 9.36
CA SER A 60 11.12 8.95 10.31
C SER A 60 11.57 8.14 11.52
N GLY A 61 12.81 7.65 11.54
CA GLY A 61 13.35 6.77 12.58
C GLY A 61 12.88 5.31 12.48
N THR A 62 12.10 4.96 11.45
CA THR A 62 11.68 3.56 11.20
C THR A 62 12.87 2.68 10.85
N PHE A 63 13.84 3.24 10.12
CA PHE A 63 15.08 2.58 9.75
C PHE A 63 16.29 3.15 10.50
N THR A 64 17.12 2.24 10.99
CA THR A 64 18.49 2.52 11.39
C THR A 64 19.45 1.95 10.34
N PRO A 65 20.29 2.77 9.67
CA PRO A 65 21.32 2.27 8.78
C PRO A 65 22.28 1.33 9.51
N LEU A 66 22.61 0.20 8.88
CA LEU A 66 23.61 -0.72 9.40
C LEU A 66 25.02 -0.27 9.02
N ASN A 67 26.04 -0.87 9.65
CA ASN A 67 27.44 -0.59 9.31
C ASN A 67 27.68 -0.93 7.82
N PRO A 68 28.06 0.06 6.98
CA PRO A 68 28.16 -0.13 5.53
C PRO A 68 29.36 -0.96 5.10
N GLU A 69 30.42 -1.06 5.91
CA GLU A 69 31.57 -1.93 5.63
C GLU A 69 31.21 -3.41 5.79
N LYS A 70 30.26 -3.71 6.67
CA LYS A 70 29.80 -5.08 6.93
C LYS A 70 28.55 -5.46 6.13
N ARG A 71 27.62 -4.51 5.99
CA ARG A 71 26.31 -4.68 5.36
C ARG A 71 25.94 -3.42 4.56
N PRO A 72 26.57 -3.23 3.39
CA PRO A 72 26.30 -2.06 2.55
C PRO A 72 24.82 -2.03 2.13
N GLY A 73 24.23 -0.82 2.14
CA GLY A 73 22.84 -0.60 1.73
C GLY A 73 21.79 -1.34 2.57
N SER A 74 22.12 -1.73 3.80
CA SER A 74 21.23 -2.50 4.67
C SER A 74 20.72 -1.67 5.86
N TYR A 75 19.50 -1.97 6.30
CA TYR A 75 18.80 -1.22 7.34
C TYR A 75 18.15 -2.16 8.35
N LEU A 76 17.95 -1.66 9.56
CA LEU A 76 17.21 -2.32 10.63
C LEU A 76 15.92 -1.55 10.92
N ALA A 77 14.78 -2.23 10.80
CA ALA A 77 13.52 -1.82 11.40
C ALA A 77 13.24 -2.64 12.66
N ARG A 78 12.67 -2.00 13.68
CA ARG A 78 12.10 -2.67 14.85
C ARG A 78 10.62 -2.31 14.90
N SER A 79 9.76 -3.32 14.80
CA SER A 79 8.32 -3.12 14.87
C SER A 79 7.85 -2.90 16.32
N GLU A 80 6.60 -2.49 16.46
CA GLU A 80 5.97 -2.38 17.76
C GLU A 80 5.81 -3.78 18.39
N PRO A 81 6.01 -3.97 19.71
CA PRO A 81 5.92 -5.29 20.34
C PRO A 81 4.56 -6.00 20.16
N SER A 82 3.49 -5.24 19.91
CA SER A 82 2.16 -5.78 19.61
C SER A 82 2.01 -6.29 18.18
N ASP A 83 2.94 -5.98 17.28
CA ASP A 83 2.90 -6.32 15.85
C ASP A 83 4.23 -6.92 15.39
N VAL A 84 4.44 -8.19 15.76
CA VAL A 84 5.70 -8.92 15.52
C VAL A 84 5.52 -10.18 14.67
N ALA A 85 4.27 -10.56 14.41
CA ALA A 85 3.94 -11.78 13.69
C ALA A 85 2.53 -11.68 13.08
N ARG A 86 2.26 -12.57 12.14
CA ARG A 86 0.91 -12.72 11.56
C ARG A 86 -0.10 -13.10 12.64
N VAL A 87 -1.23 -12.40 12.66
CA VAL A 87 -2.35 -12.65 13.59
C VAL A 87 -3.37 -13.58 12.93
N GLU A 88 -3.17 -14.90 13.06
CA GLU A 88 -4.00 -15.90 12.39
C GLU A 88 -5.49 -15.79 12.77
N SER A 89 -5.79 -15.47 14.03
CA SER A 89 -7.16 -15.28 14.53
C SER A 89 -7.87 -14.06 13.95
N ARG A 90 -7.16 -13.19 13.22
CA ARG A 90 -7.69 -12.03 12.49
C ARG A 90 -7.46 -12.14 10.98
N THR A 91 -7.18 -13.34 10.49
CA THR A 91 -7.07 -13.64 9.05
C THR A 91 -8.33 -14.39 8.62
N PHE A 92 -9.03 -13.87 7.60
CA PHE A 92 -10.35 -14.37 7.20
C PHE A 92 -10.42 -14.73 5.72
N VAL A 93 -11.21 -15.76 5.40
CA VAL A 93 -11.65 -16.11 4.04
C VAL A 93 -13.14 -15.79 3.95
N CYS A 94 -13.49 -14.72 3.23
CA CYS A 94 -14.86 -14.22 3.15
C CYS A 94 -15.49 -14.60 1.80
N THR A 95 -15.83 -15.88 1.63
CA THR A 95 -16.62 -16.40 0.50
C THR A 95 -18.12 -16.16 0.71
N THR A 96 -18.92 -16.16 -0.36
CA THR A 96 -20.38 -16.00 -0.25
C THR A 96 -21.02 -17.18 0.48
N ASP A 97 -20.59 -18.40 0.18
CA ASP A 97 -20.96 -19.61 0.92
C ASP A 97 -19.91 -19.88 2.03
N PRO A 98 -20.32 -20.02 3.31
CA PRO A 98 -19.41 -20.41 4.39
C PRO A 98 -18.66 -21.73 4.14
N LEU A 99 -19.28 -22.69 3.42
CA LEU A 99 -18.66 -23.99 3.18
C LEU A 99 -17.45 -23.92 2.26
N ASP A 100 -17.39 -22.92 1.37
CA ASP A 100 -16.25 -22.70 0.47
C ASP A 100 -14.99 -22.24 1.21
N ALA A 101 -15.13 -21.58 2.36
CA ALA A 101 -13.98 -21.29 3.22
C ALA A 101 -13.44 -22.56 3.87
N GLY A 102 -14.31 -23.54 4.15
CA GLY A 102 -13.95 -24.82 4.75
C GLY A 102 -13.54 -24.72 6.23
N PRO A 103 -13.31 -25.88 6.88
CA PRO A 103 -13.12 -25.96 8.32
C PRO A 103 -11.75 -25.46 8.82
N THR A 104 -10.83 -25.14 7.91
CA THR A 104 -9.46 -24.69 8.25
C THR A 104 -9.31 -23.18 8.24
N ASN A 105 -10.37 -22.43 7.91
CA ASN A 105 -10.32 -20.98 7.77
C ASN A 105 -11.30 -20.30 8.72
N ASN A 106 -10.96 -19.07 9.14
CA ASN A 106 -11.92 -18.19 9.78
C ASN A 106 -12.82 -17.59 8.70
N TRP A 107 -14.14 -17.76 8.83
CA TRP A 107 -15.11 -17.19 7.90
C TRP A 107 -15.93 -16.08 8.56
N VAL A 108 -16.20 -15.02 7.80
CA VAL A 108 -17.16 -13.95 8.12
C VAL A 108 -17.92 -13.63 6.85
N ASN A 109 -19.17 -13.19 6.99
CA ASN A 109 -19.96 -12.78 5.84
C ASN A 109 -19.24 -11.65 5.06
N PRO A 110 -19.14 -11.74 3.72
CA PRO A 110 -18.38 -10.76 2.94
C PRO A 110 -18.88 -9.32 3.05
N GLN A 111 -20.19 -9.13 3.19
CA GLN A 111 -20.78 -7.80 3.32
C GLN A 111 -20.49 -7.22 4.72
N GLU A 112 -20.68 -8.02 5.77
CA GLU A 112 -20.35 -7.66 7.15
C GLU A 112 -18.88 -7.26 7.30
N MET A 113 -17.96 -8.04 6.72
CA MET A 113 -16.53 -7.72 6.74
C MET A 113 -16.22 -6.41 6.01
N LYS A 114 -16.80 -6.20 4.82
CA LYS A 114 -16.62 -4.95 4.06
C LYS A 114 -17.10 -3.73 4.84
N ASP A 115 -18.26 -3.83 5.49
CA ASP A 115 -18.83 -2.71 6.26
C ASP A 115 -17.97 -2.41 7.49
N THR A 116 -17.54 -3.45 8.21
CA THR A 116 -16.61 -3.33 9.35
C THR A 116 -15.29 -2.67 8.93
N LEU A 117 -14.66 -3.14 7.85
CA LEU A 117 -13.37 -2.59 7.40
C LEU A 117 -13.51 -1.16 6.88
N ARG A 118 -14.60 -0.84 6.18
CA ARG A 118 -14.88 0.53 5.71
C ARG A 118 -15.06 1.50 6.87
N GLU A 119 -15.67 1.07 7.97
CA GLU A 119 -15.81 1.88 9.17
C GLU A 119 -14.44 2.09 9.83
N VAL A 120 -13.71 1.00 10.11
CA VAL A 120 -12.41 1.04 10.80
C VAL A 120 -11.36 1.86 10.04
N ALA A 121 -11.32 1.74 8.71
CA ALA A 121 -10.33 2.42 7.89
C ALA A 121 -10.79 3.79 7.37
N ARG A 122 -12.00 4.25 7.70
CA ARG A 122 -12.47 5.58 7.29
C ARG A 122 -11.55 6.67 7.84
N GLY A 123 -10.93 7.41 6.93
CA GLY A 123 -10.00 8.49 7.24
C GLY A 123 -8.68 8.05 7.89
N SER A 124 -8.36 6.76 7.88
CA SER A 124 -7.17 6.22 8.57
C SER A 124 -5.84 6.75 7.98
N MET A 125 -5.86 7.25 6.75
CA MET A 125 -4.67 7.79 6.08
C MET A 125 -4.56 9.32 6.18
N ALA A 126 -5.38 9.99 6.99
CA ALA A 126 -5.28 11.42 7.20
C ALA A 126 -3.84 11.86 7.56
N GLY A 127 -3.30 12.80 6.78
CA GLY A 127 -1.93 13.31 6.95
C GLY A 127 -0.83 12.42 6.35
N ARG A 128 -1.15 11.22 5.86
CA ARG A 128 -0.21 10.24 5.30
C ARG A 128 -0.24 10.24 3.77
N THR A 129 0.83 9.75 3.17
CA THR A 129 0.90 9.48 1.73
C THR A 129 0.26 8.11 1.45
N LEU A 130 -0.62 8.02 0.46
CA LEU A 130 -1.11 6.74 -0.07
C LEU A 130 -0.22 6.34 -1.24
N TYR A 131 0.58 5.29 -1.05
CA TYR A 131 1.37 4.66 -2.10
C TYR A 131 0.52 3.65 -2.85
N VAL A 132 0.48 3.78 -4.17
CA VAL A 132 -0.12 2.82 -5.10
C VAL A 132 1.03 2.02 -5.70
N VAL A 133 1.10 0.72 -5.39
CA VAL A 133 2.22 -0.16 -5.76
C VAL A 133 1.74 -1.22 -6.74
N PRO A 134 1.90 -1.03 -8.06
CA PRO A 134 1.64 -2.07 -9.06
C PRO A 134 2.75 -3.12 -9.04
N PHE A 135 2.39 -4.40 -9.08
CA PHE A 135 3.37 -5.48 -9.08
C PHE A 135 2.94 -6.69 -9.91
N SER A 136 3.93 -7.50 -10.28
CA SER A 136 3.76 -8.82 -10.88
C SER A 136 4.31 -9.92 -9.98
N MET A 137 3.45 -10.91 -9.69
CA MET A 137 3.84 -12.20 -9.12
C MET A 137 4.34 -13.10 -10.25
N GLY A 138 5.65 -13.36 -10.28
CA GLY A 138 6.34 -14.06 -11.37
C GLY A 138 6.94 -13.12 -12.43
N PRO A 139 7.67 -13.64 -13.43
CA PRO A 139 8.26 -12.85 -14.50
C PRO A 139 7.19 -12.09 -15.31
N LEU A 140 7.49 -10.85 -15.75
CA LEU A 140 6.51 -9.97 -16.43
C LEU A 140 5.92 -10.59 -17.70
N ASP A 141 6.73 -11.32 -18.46
CA ASP A 141 6.34 -11.95 -19.72
C ASP A 141 5.82 -13.38 -19.56
N SER A 142 5.64 -13.84 -18.31
CA SER A 142 5.14 -15.19 -18.07
C SER A 142 3.62 -15.25 -18.28
N PRO A 143 3.08 -16.25 -19.01
CA PRO A 143 1.63 -16.47 -19.11
C PRO A 143 1.01 -16.89 -17.76
N LEU A 144 1.84 -17.31 -16.79
CA LEU A 144 1.42 -17.64 -15.43
C LEU A 144 1.54 -16.45 -14.48
N SER A 145 2.02 -15.29 -14.95
CA SER A 145 2.12 -14.09 -14.12
C SER A 145 0.74 -13.65 -13.62
N ARG A 146 0.72 -13.15 -12.39
CA ARG A 146 -0.47 -12.53 -11.79
C ARG A 146 -0.12 -11.10 -11.42
N ARG A 147 -0.82 -10.15 -12.04
CA ARG A 147 -0.67 -8.73 -11.78
C ARG A 147 -1.57 -8.32 -10.62
N GLY A 148 -1.09 -7.40 -9.80
CA GLY A 148 -1.82 -6.85 -8.67
C GLY A 148 -1.43 -5.39 -8.43
N VAL A 149 -2.27 -4.69 -7.69
CA VAL A 149 -1.98 -3.36 -7.17
C VAL A 149 -2.26 -3.38 -5.68
N GLN A 150 -1.28 -2.99 -4.88
CA GLN A 150 -1.46 -2.80 -3.44
C GLN A 150 -1.45 -1.31 -3.13
N ILE A 151 -2.47 -0.83 -2.41
CA ILE A 151 -2.45 0.49 -1.79
C ILE A 151 -1.97 0.38 -0.35
N THR A 152 -1.12 1.29 0.09
CA THR A 152 -0.62 1.32 1.47
C THR A 152 -0.21 2.73 1.86
N ASP A 153 -0.33 3.08 3.14
CA ASP A 153 0.21 4.32 3.71
C ASP A 153 1.58 4.12 4.39
N SER A 154 2.18 2.93 4.23
CA SER A 154 3.46 2.56 4.82
C SER A 154 4.57 2.55 3.77
N ALA A 155 5.50 3.50 3.87
CA ALA A 155 6.71 3.52 3.05
C ALA A 155 7.56 2.24 3.25
N TYR A 156 7.50 1.63 4.44
CA TYR A 156 8.18 0.36 4.73
C TYR A 156 7.59 -0.78 3.89
N VAL A 157 6.27 -0.84 3.77
CA VAL A 157 5.58 -1.82 2.93
C VAL A 157 5.90 -1.59 1.46
N ALA A 158 5.80 -0.35 0.98
CA ALA A 158 6.14 0.01 -0.40
C ALA A 158 7.57 -0.45 -0.75
N LEU A 159 8.57 -0.07 0.05
CA LEU A 159 9.96 -0.47 -0.19
C LEU A 159 10.18 -1.99 -0.09
N SER A 160 9.51 -2.67 0.83
CA SER A 160 9.62 -4.14 0.96
C SER A 160 9.09 -4.85 -0.28
N LEU A 161 8.02 -4.34 -0.89
CA LEU A 161 7.49 -4.88 -2.15
C LEU A 161 8.49 -4.77 -3.31
N HIS A 162 9.29 -3.71 -3.38
CA HIS A 162 10.36 -3.61 -4.40
C HIS A 162 11.35 -4.78 -4.32
N THR A 163 11.55 -5.36 -3.13
CA THR A 163 12.44 -6.51 -2.93
C THR A 163 11.72 -7.85 -3.18
N MET A 164 10.47 -7.95 -2.71
CA MET A 164 9.74 -9.22 -2.66
C MET A 164 9.07 -9.59 -3.99
N VAL A 165 8.67 -8.60 -4.78
CA VAL A 165 7.92 -8.77 -6.03
C VAL A 165 8.47 -7.84 -7.10
N ARG A 166 8.03 -8.02 -8.36
CA ARG A 166 8.43 -7.12 -9.46
C ARG A 166 7.50 -5.93 -9.50
N VAL A 167 7.92 -4.81 -8.91
CA VAL A 167 7.23 -3.51 -9.01
C VAL A 167 7.63 -2.85 -10.33
N SER A 168 6.66 -2.38 -11.10
CA SER A 168 6.85 -1.80 -12.44
C SER A 168 5.61 -1.04 -12.87
N THR A 169 5.77 0.04 -13.64
CA THR A 169 4.67 0.76 -14.32
C THR A 169 4.16 0.06 -15.58
N THR A 170 4.86 -0.96 -16.07
CA THR A 170 4.62 -1.68 -17.34
C THR A 170 4.28 -3.15 -17.09
#